data_AF-A0A936S943-F1
#
_entry.id   AF-A0A936S943-F1
#
_cell.length_a   1.000
_cell.length_b   1.000
_cell.length_c   1.000
_cell.angle_alpha   90.00
_cell.angle_beta   90.00
_cell.angle_gamma   90.00
#
_symmetry.space_group_name_H-M   'P 1'
#
loop_
_entity.id
_entity.type
_entity.pdbx_description
1 polymer ?
#
loop_
_entity_poly.entity_id
_entity_poly.type
_entity_poly.pdbx_seq_one_letter_code
_entity_poly.pdbx_strand_id
1 'polypeptide(L)'
;MLRFWQTRNIRRSLPKRAGAIFLNERTAIERSDIAVLRAKDAYVAYTLAMRAFFPFPKLTPFIHPSAVIDLTATVASNVEIHANAVVGANCTIASGVRLMPNVTIYDGVTIGEDTTIHSNSSIRENCEIGRNCIIHNNTTIGSDGFGYARTPEKKWLKIPQTGRVVLEDDVEIGANTAIDCASVGETRIKCGAKIDNLVQIGHSCTVDEDALICSQTGLAGSSHIGKRVILTGQVGIAGHLKIGDDAVLTAKSGISHDVEPGKVMSGIPAFENRDWLRSTAAFRKLGDLVRTVRDIERRLSTMEKD
;
A
#
# COMPACT_ATOMS: atom_id res chain seq x y z
N MET A 1 21.47 4.12 26.69
CA MET A 1 20.72 3.92 25.43
C MET A 1 20.85 2.46 25.03
N LEU A 2 19.81 1.64 25.18
CA LEU A 2 19.85 0.26 24.69
C LEU A 2 19.92 0.30 23.16
N ARG A 3 20.93 -0.37 22.61
CA ARG A 3 21.09 -0.57 21.17
C ARG A 3 20.81 -2.04 20.87
N PHE A 4 19.73 -2.30 20.16
CA PHE A 4 19.36 -3.63 19.69
C PHE A 4 19.81 -3.81 18.25
N TRP A 5 20.17 -5.03 17.89
CA TRP A 5 20.56 -5.38 16.54
C TRP A 5 20.05 -6.76 16.15
N GLN A 6 19.70 -6.90 14.88
CA GLN A 6 19.19 -8.13 14.31
C GLN A 6 19.89 -8.40 12.97
N THR A 7 20.27 -9.65 12.74
CA THR A 7 20.80 -10.12 11.46
C THR A 7 20.31 -11.54 11.18
N ARG A 8 20.10 -11.84 9.91
CA ARG A 8 19.98 -13.22 9.42
C ARG A 8 21.33 -13.84 9.07
N ASN A 9 22.40 -13.04 9.03
CA ASN A 9 23.71 -13.43 8.50
C ASN A 9 24.84 -12.92 9.41
N ILE A 10 25.45 -13.81 10.20
CA ILE A 10 26.53 -13.46 11.15
C ILE A 10 27.84 -13.10 10.45
N ARG A 11 27.97 -13.38 9.14
CA ARG A 11 29.16 -12.97 8.37
C ARG A 11 29.36 -11.45 8.28
N ARG A 12 28.34 -10.64 8.60
CA ARG A 12 28.51 -9.21 8.82
C ARG A 12 28.96 -8.94 10.25
N SER A 13 29.96 -8.08 10.40
CA SER A 13 30.50 -7.69 11.71
C SER A 13 29.37 -7.28 12.67
N LEU A 14 29.19 -8.07 13.73
CA LEU A 14 28.28 -7.76 14.84
C LEU A 14 28.63 -6.39 15.43
N PRO A 15 27.65 -5.53 15.75
CA PRO A 15 27.94 -4.21 16.30
C PRO A 15 28.60 -4.33 17.67
N LYS A 16 29.81 -3.77 17.79
CA LYS A 16 30.62 -3.78 19.02
C LYS A 16 30.02 -3.00 20.19
N ARG A 17 28.96 -2.21 19.97
CA ARG A 17 28.32 -1.35 20.99
C ARG A 17 26.85 -1.68 21.24
N ALA A 18 26.37 -2.84 20.80
CA ALA A 18 25.00 -3.28 21.13
C ALA A 18 24.94 -3.78 22.58
N GLY A 19 23.84 -3.49 23.26
CA GLY A 19 23.61 -3.99 24.63
C GLY A 19 23.08 -5.43 24.62
N ALA A 20 22.34 -5.79 23.57
CA ALA A 20 21.86 -7.14 23.34
C ALA A 20 21.61 -7.40 21.84
N ILE A 21 21.59 -8.66 21.44
CA ILE A 21 21.30 -9.09 20.06
C ILE A 21 20.20 -10.14 20.04
N PHE A 22 19.34 -10.06 19.03
CA PHE A 22 18.34 -11.10 18.75
C PHE A 22 18.90 -12.09 17.74
N LEU A 23 18.86 -13.37 18.06
CA LEU A 23 19.30 -14.47 17.19
C LEU A 23 18.22 -15.54 17.10
N ASN A 24 18.19 -16.26 15.97
CA ASN A 24 17.37 -17.45 15.90
C ASN A 24 17.95 -18.51 16.85
N GLU A 25 17.10 -19.37 17.42
CA GLU A 25 17.48 -20.35 18.45
C GLU A 25 18.77 -21.12 18.11
N ARG A 26 18.89 -21.60 16.87
CA ARG A 26 20.00 -22.46 16.41
C ARG A 26 21.19 -21.70 15.82
N THR A 27 21.16 -20.38 15.86
CA THR A 27 22.21 -19.55 15.29
C THR A 27 23.44 -19.56 16.22
N ALA A 28 24.55 -20.13 15.74
CA ALA A 28 25.83 -20.18 16.47
C ALA A 28 26.44 -18.79 16.63
N ILE A 29 27.10 -18.53 17.76
CA ILE A 29 27.78 -17.25 18.01
C ILE A 29 29.05 -17.48 18.82
N GLU A 30 30.15 -16.86 18.39
CA GLU A 30 31.47 -16.97 19.04
C GLU A 30 31.70 -15.90 20.12
N ARG A 31 30.85 -14.87 20.16
CA ARG A 31 30.92 -13.79 21.15
C ARG A 31 30.25 -14.19 22.47
N SER A 32 31.01 -14.06 23.56
CA SER A 32 30.52 -14.20 24.94
C SER A 32 30.36 -12.85 25.67
N ASP A 33 30.73 -11.74 25.03
CA ASP A 33 30.75 -10.39 25.59
C ASP A 33 29.43 -9.61 25.45
N ILE A 34 28.34 -10.26 25.04
CA ILE A 34 27.03 -9.60 24.81
C ILE A 34 25.86 -10.49 25.19
N ALA A 35 24.80 -9.88 25.71
CA ALA A 35 23.54 -10.57 25.98
C ALA A 35 22.89 -11.04 24.66
N VAL A 36 22.47 -12.32 24.62
CA VAL A 36 21.86 -12.94 23.45
C VAL A 36 20.42 -13.33 23.78
N LEU A 37 19.46 -12.74 23.07
CA LEU A 37 18.06 -13.16 23.10
C LEU A 37 17.80 -14.13 21.96
N ARG A 38 17.48 -15.38 22.30
CA ARG A 38 17.16 -16.42 21.33
C ARG A 38 15.65 -16.53 21.14
N ALA A 39 15.21 -16.54 19.89
CA ALA A 39 13.80 -16.70 19.53
C ALA A 39 13.66 -17.59 18.28
N LYS A 40 12.46 -18.12 18.02
CA LYS A 40 12.18 -18.86 16.78
C LYS A 40 12.38 -17.98 15.54
N ASP A 41 11.88 -16.75 15.60
CA ASP A 41 12.13 -15.70 14.61
C ASP A 41 12.68 -14.45 15.31
N ALA A 42 13.97 -14.20 15.13
CA ALA A 42 14.65 -13.05 15.70
C ALA A 42 14.13 -11.71 15.18
N TYR A 43 13.61 -11.64 13.94
CA TYR A 43 13.03 -10.43 13.39
C TYR A 43 11.71 -10.10 14.09
N VAL A 44 10.85 -11.09 14.27
CA VAL A 44 9.58 -10.92 14.99
C VAL A 44 9.85 -10.52 16.44
N ALA A 45 10.77 -11.20 17.14
CA ALA A 45 11.13 -10.86 18.51
C ALA A 45 11.71 -9.44 18.62
N TYR A 46 12.56 -9.03 17.68
CA TYR A 46 13.07 -7.67 17.59
C TYR A 46 11.94 -6.66 17.40
N THR A 47 11.00 -6.90 16.47
CA THR A 47 9.86 -6.01 16.22
C THR A 47 8.97 -5.86 17.45
N LEU A 48 8.67 -6.96 18.15
CA LEU A 48 7.91 -6.93 19.41
C LEU A 48 8.64 -6.13 20.50
N ALA A 49 9.96 -6.31 20.61
CA ALA A 49 10.77 -5.52 21.54
C ALA A 49 10.75 -4.03 21.18
N MET A 50 10.87 -3.67 19.89
CA MET A 50 10.79 -2.28 19.46
C MET A 50 9.45 -1.64 19.81
N ARG A 51 8.34 -2.36 19.63
CA ARG A 51 7.02 -1.89 20.06
C ARG A 51 6.91 -1.70 21.57
N ALA A 52 7.59 -2.53 22.36
CA ALA A 52 7.60 -2.40 23.82
C ALA A 52 8.46 -1.24 24.32
N PHE A 53 9.62 -0.99 23.69
CA PHE A 53 10.54 0.09 24.09
C PHE A 53 10.16 1.46 23.52
N PHE A 54 9.44 1.49 22.41
CA PHE A 54 8.96 2.70 21.76
C PHE A 54 7.43 2.60 21.59
N PRO A 55 6.68 2.58 22.71
CA PRO A 55 5.22 2.57 22.62
C PRO A 55 4.73 3.86 21.97
N PHE A 56 3.57 3.78 21.31
CA PHE A 56 2.89 4.98 20.84
C PHE A 56 2.67 5.96 22.01
N PRO A 57 2.82 7.28 21.78
CA PRO A 57 2.53 8.27 22.80
C PRO A 57 1.14 8.06 23.39
N LYS A 58 1.02 8.19 24.71
CA LYS A 58 -0.29 8.14 25.37
C LYS A 58 -1.13 9.30 24.87
N LEU A 59 -2.40 9.02 24.58
CA LEU A 59 -3.36 10.06 24.23
C LEU A 59 -3.58 10.99 25.43
N THR A 60 -3.50 12.28 25.17
CA THR A 60 -3.79 13.40 26.07
C THR A 60 -4.95 14.18 25.48
N PRO A 61 -6.19 13.95 25.95
CA PRO A 61 -7.38 14.57 25.37
C PRO A 61 -7.26 16.09 25.28
N PHE A 62 -7.44 16.61 24.07
CA PHE A 62 -7.25 18.03 23.78
C PHE A 62 -7.89 18.40 22.45
N ILE A 63 -8.62 19.51 22.41
CA ILE A 63 -9.08 20.14 21.18
C ILE A 63 -8.46 21.53 21.12
N HIS A 64 -7.67 21.78 20.07
CA HIS A 64 -7.00 23.06 19.90
C HIS A 64 -8.02 24.18 19.65
N PRO A 65 -7.85 25.39 20.23
CA PRO A 65 -8.80 26.49 20.04
C PRO A 65 -9.01 26.95 18.59
N SER A 66 -8.08 26.62 17.68
CA SER A 66 -8.21 26.92 16.25
C SER A 66 -8.80 25.79 15.41
N ALA A 67 -9.15 24.65 16.02
CA ALA A 67 -9.90 23.61 15.33
C ALA A 67 -11.33 24.09 15.06
N VAL A 68 -11.86 23.78 13.88
CA VAL A 68 -13.22 24.13 13.49
C VAL A 68 -14.02 22.85 13.36
N ILE A 69 -15.00 22.67 14.22
CA ILE A 69 -15.84 21.46 14.28
C ILE A 69 -17.27 21.91 14.09
N ASP A 70 -17.95 21.35 13.10
CA ASP A 70 -19.36 21.62 12.86
C ASP A 70 -20.23 21.18 14.05
N LEU A 71 -21.29 21.94 14.33
CA LEU A 71 -22.18 21.69 15.48
C LEU A 71 -22.95 20.37 15.39
N THR A 72 -23.09 19.82 14.19
CA THR A 72 -23.77 18.53 13.95
C THR A 72 -22.83 17.33 14.07
N ALA A 73 -21.52 17.55 14.17
CA ALA A 73 -20.56 16.46 14.35
C ALA A 73 -20.66 15.87 15.76
N THR A 74 -20.61 14.54 15.85
CA THR A 74 -20.53 13.81 17.11
C THR A 74 -19.08 13.45 17.40
N VAL A 75 -18.49 14.06 18.42
CA VAL A 75 -17.08 13.87 18.79
C VAL A 75 -16.99 13.31 20.20
N ALA A 76 -16.27 12.20 20.37
CA ALA A 76 -16.02 11.60 21.67
C ALA A 76 -15.21 12.55 22.59
N SER A 77 -15.34 12.40 23.91
CA SER A 77 -14.64 13.25 24.89
C SER A 77 -13.13 12.99 24.97
N ASN A 78 -12.69 11.81 24.56
CA ASN A 78 -11.31 11.34 24.66
C ASN A 78 -10.62 11.36 23.28
N VAL A 79 -10.43 12.55 22.71
CA VAL A 79 -9.81 12.75 21.38
C VAL A 79 -8.69 13.78 21.43
N GLU A 80 -7.78 13.73 20.45
CA GLU A 80 -6.78 14.76 20.18
C GLU A 80 -7.08 15.42 18.84
N ILE A 81 -7.49 16.69 18.85
CA ILE A 81 -7.75 17.47 17.63
C ILE A 81 -6.84 18.68 17.65
N HIS A 82 -5.87 18.71 16.74
CA HIS A 82 -4.81 19.70 16.71
C HIS A 82 -5.20 20.97 15.93
N ALA A 83 -4.27 21.93 15.92
CA ALA A 83 -4.45 23.25 15.32
C ALA A 83 -4.94 23.18 13.87
N ASN A 84 -5.98 23.96 13.58
CA ASN A 84 -6.58 24.14 12.26
C ASN A 84 -7.13 22.86 11.63
N ALA A 85 -7.33 21.79 12.40
CA ALA A 85 -8.11 20.66 11.93
C ALA A 85 -9.56 21.10 11.72
N VAL A 86 -10.20 20.59 10.66
CA VAL A 86 -11.57 20.89 10.29
C VAL A 86 -12.39 19.59 10.30
N VAL A 87 -13.54 19.61 10.97
CA VAL A 87 -14.50 18.50 10.98
C VAL A 87 -15.84 19.02 10.47
N GLY A 88 -16.28 18.47 9.33
CA GLY A 88 -17.51 18.83 8.65
C GLY A 88 -18.78 18.35 9.33
N ALA A 89 -19.93 18.62 8.70
CA ALA A 89 -21.24 18.32 9.23
C ALA A 89 -21.51 16.81 9.32
N ASN A 90 -22.28 16.39 10.32
CA ASN A 90 -22.73 15.01 10.53
C ASN A 90 -21.59 13.97 10.60
N CYS A 91 -20.37 14.40 10.92
CA CYS A 91 -19.26 13.48 11.13
C CYS A 91 -19.39 12.74 12.46
N THR A 92 -18.82 11.54 12.54
CA THR A 92 -18.68 10.78 13.79
C THR A 92 -17.21 10.49 14.07
N ILE A 93 -16.70 11.01 15.19
CA ILE A 93 -15.31 10.86 15.63
C ILE A 93 -15.28 10.06 16.93
N ALA A 94 -14.81 8.81 16.86
CA ALA A 94 -14.79 7.90 18.00
C ALA A 94 -13.70 8.22 19.04
N SER A 95 -13.75 7.54 20.17
CA SER A 95 -12.75 7.69 21.25
C SER A 95 -11.36 7.26 20.79
N GLY A 96 -10.33 7.97 21.26
CA GLY A 96 -8.94 7.68 20.96
C GLY A 96 -8.44 8.26 19.63
N VAL A 97 -9.32 8.87 18.84
CA VAL A 97 -8.95 9.45 17.55
C VAL A 97 -8.00 10.63 17.72
N ARG A 98 -6.99 10.67 16.85
CA ARG A 98 -6.03 11.78 16.72
C ARG A 98 -6.11 12.42 15.34
N LEU A 99 -6.51 13.68 15.30
CA LEU A 99 -6.46 14.52 14.11
C LEU A 99 -5.31 15.51 14.26
N MET A 100 -4.22 15.29 13.51
CA MET A 100 -3.04 16.13 13.53
C MET A 100 -3.29 17.50 12.85
N PRO A 101 -2.36 18.47 12.93
CA PRO A 101 -2.62 19.81 12.39
C PRO A 101 -3.06 19.83 10.93
N ASN A 102 -4.00 20.72 10.59
CA ASN A 102 -4.54 20.92 9.25
C ASN A 102 -5.17 19.67 8.60
N VAL A 103 -5.62 18.67 9.37
CA VAL A 103 -6.44 17.59 8.84
C VAL A 103 -7.83 18.12 8.47
N THR A 104 -8.34 17.72 7.32
CA THR A 104 -9.69 18.11 6.86
C THR A 104 -10.58 16.88 6.73
N ILE A 105 -11.62 16.81 7.56
CA ILE A 105 -12.66 15.79 7.52
C ILE A 105 -13.92 16.40 6.92
N TYR A 106 -14.36 15.88 5.79
CA TYR A 106 -15.56 16.34 5.08
C TYR A 106 -16.83 15.72 5.66
N ASP A 107 -17.98 16.21 5.21
CA ASP A 107 -19.29 15.87 5.76
C ASP A 107 -19.61 14.36 5.74
N GLY A 108 -20.28 13.89 6.79
CA GLY A 108 -20.77 12.52 6.91
C GLY A 108 -19.68 11.46 7.11
N VAL A 109 -18.42 11.86 7.33
CA VAL A 109 -17.32 10.91 7.57
C VAL A 109 -17.44 10.26 8.94
N THR A 110 -17.16 8.96 9.01
CA THR A 110 -17.06 8.20 10.27
C THR A 110 -15.64 7.72 10.49
N ILE A 111 -15.08 7.95 11.68
CA ILE A 111 -13.74 7.51 12.07
C ILE A 111 -13.82 6.68 13.35
N GLY A 112 -13.33 5.45 13.27
CA GLY A 112 -13.29 4.46 14.35
C GLY A 112 -12.23 4.74 15.41
N GLU A 113 -12.32 3.96 16.49
CA GLU A 113 -11.52 4.14 17.70
C GLU A 113 -10.01 4.06 17.44
N ASP A 114 -9.24 4.84 18.22
CA ASP A 114 -7.77 4.80 18.22
C ASP A 114 -7.09 5.05 16.85
N THR A 115 -7.83 5.59 15.87
CA THR A 115 -7.32 5.95 14.55
C THR A 115 -6.56 7.28 14.58
N THR A 116 -5.41 7.33 13.92
CA THR A 116 -4.57 8.53 13.80
C THR A 116 -4.48 9.00 12.36
N ILE A 117 -4.80 10.27 12.13
CA ILE A 117 -4.72 10.94 10.83
C ILE A 117 -3.70 12.06 10.91
N HIS A 118 -2.61 11.93 10.16
CA HIS A 118 -1.49 12.86 10.14
C HIS A 118 -1.75 14.12 9.31
N SER A 119 -0.90 15.12 9.53
CA SER A 119 -1.14 16.50 9.07
C SER A 119 -1.35 16.64 7.58
N ASN A 120 -2.21 17.60 7.25
CA ASN A 120 -2.60 17.99 5.88
C ASN A 120 -3.27 16.86 5.07
N SER A 121 -3.70 15.78 5.72
CA SER A 121 -4.48 14.73 5.06
C SER A 121 -5.96 15.12 5.00
N SER A 122 -6.66 14.64 3.97
CA SER A 122 -8.08 14.90 3.77
C SER A 122 -8.86 13.60 3.63
N ILE A 123 -9.99 13.52 4.35
CA ILE A 123 -10.95 12.42 4.24
C ILE A 123 -12.25 13.01 3.72
N ARG A 124 -12.59 12.63 2.49
CA ARG A 124 -13.74 13.17 1.75
C ARG A 124 -15.06 12.56 2.21
N GLU A 125 -16.13 13.17 1.72
CA GLU A 125 -17.52 13.02 2.15
C GLU A 125 -17.93 11.54 2.24
N ASN A 126 -18.68 11.19 3.29
CA ASN A 126 -19.27 9.87 3.52
C ASN A 126 -18.28 8.68 3.56
N CYS A 127 -16.97 8.94 3.65
CA CYS A 127 -16.00 7.87 3.85
C CYS A 127 -16.11 7.27 5.25
N GLU A 128 -15.80 5.98 5.35
CA GLU A 128 -15.79 5.24 6.61
C GLU A 128 -14.37 4.75 6.89
N ILE A 129 -13.83 5.09 8.05
CA ILE A 129 -12.50 4.69 8.51
C ILE A 129 -12.66 3.84 9.76
N GLY A 130 -12.09 2.64 9.75
CA GLY A 130 -12.10 1.70 10.86
C GLY A 130 -11.27 2.14 12.06
N ARG A 131 -11.02 1.18 12.95
CA ARG A 131 -10.28 1.34 14.21
C ARG A 131 -8.79 1.12 13.99
N ASN A 132 -7.95 1.70 14.85
CA ASN A 132 -6.50 1.52 14.85
C ASN A 132 -5.83 1.84 13.50
N CYS A 133 -6.47 2.66 12.66
CA CYS A 133 -5.91 3.04 11.37
C CYS A 133 -4.83 4.10 11.54
N ILE A 134 -3.85 4.10 10.64
CA ILE A 134 -2.81 5.14 10.57
C ILE A 134 -2.81 5.70 9.16
N ILE A 135 -3.15 6.98 9.03
CA ILE A 135 -3.15 7.69 7.74
C ILE A 135 -2.06 8.75 7.79
N HIS A 136 -0.98 8.54 7.04
CA HIS A 136 0.20 9.42 7.03
C HIS A 136 -0.05 10.73 6.27
N ASN A 137 0.89 11.66 6.38
CA ASN A 137 0.78 13.05 5.93
C ASN A 137 0.38 13.21 4.45
N ASN A 138 -0.37 14.29 4.18
CA ASN A 138 -0.77 14.71 2.82
C ASN A 138 -1.50 13.61 2.03
N THR A 139 -2.18 12.70 2.71
CA THR A 139 -2.94 11.60 2.08
C THR A 139 -4.36 12.06 1.80
N THR A 140 -4.90 11.67 0.65
CA THR A 140 -6.28 11.98 0.28
C THR A 140 -7.08 10.68 0.16
N ILE A 141 -8.15 10.59 0.94
CA ILE A 141 -9.08 9.46 0.91
C ILE A 141 -10.43 9.95 0.39
N GLY A 142 -10.95 9.29 -0.63
CA GLY A 142 -12.25 9.59 -1.23
C GLY A 142 -12.23 10.71 -2.27
N SER A 143 -11.08 11.01 -2.90
CA SER A 143 -11.04 11.88 -4.08
C SER A 143 -11.89 11.34 -5.22
N ASP A 144 -12.37 12.21 -6.10
CA ASP A 144 -13.07 11.77 -7.30
C ASP A 144 -12.15 10.89 -8.17
N GLY A 145 -12.60 9.68 -8.48
CA GLY A 145 -11.98 8.84 -9.50
C GLY A 145 -11.85 9.47 -10.89
N PHE A 146 -10.95 8.91 -11.70
CA PHE A 146 -10.68 9.30 -13.08
C PHE A 146 -11.76 8.82 -14.08
N GLY A 147 -13.02 9.20 -13.86
CA GLY A 147 -14.15 8.85 -14.72
C GLY A 147 -14.52 9.94 -15.73
N TYR A 148 -14.37 9.65 -17.03
CA TYR A 148 -14.77 10.55 -18.11
C TYR A 148 -15.45 9.78 -19.27
N ALA A 149 -16.55 10.32 -19.78
CA ALA A 149 -17.20 9.82 -20.99
C ALA A 149 -16.82 10.70 -22.20
N ARG A 150 -16.66 10.09 -23.37
CA ARG A 150 -16.37 10.83 -24.62
C ARG A 150 -17.67 11.17 -25.34
N THR A 151 -17.93 12.45 -25.57
CA THR A 151 -19.12 12.90 -26.31
C THR A 151 -18.96 12.65 -27.83
N PRO A 152 -20.05 12.68 -28.63
CA PRO A 152 -19.97 12.61 -30.09
C PRO A 152 -19.03 13.66 -30.70
N GLU A 153 -18.93 14.83 -30.09
CA GLU A 153 -18.04 15.94 -30.48
C GLU A 153 -16.58 15.75 -30.01
N LYS A 154 -16.24 14.56 -29.51
CA LYS A 154 -14.92 14.18 -28.99
C LYS A 154 -14.44 15.00 -27.77
N LYS A 155 -15.37 15.58 -27.00
CA LYS A 155 -15.06 16.22 -25.70
C LYS A 155 -15.13 15.21 -24.55
N TRP A 156 -14.43 15.50 -23.45
CA TRP A 156 -14.49 14.70 -22.22
C TRP A 156 -15.50 15.30 -21.25
N LEU A 157 -16.49 14.50 -20.84
CA LEU A 157 -17.49 14.85 -19.83
C LEU A 157 -17.17 14.13 -18.52
N LYS A 158 -17.03 14.88 -17.42
CA LYS A 158 -16.78 14.31 -16.08
C LYS A 158 -17.96 13.45 -15.66
N ILE A 159 -17.69 12.23 -15.23
CA ILE A 159 -18.68 11.36 -14.61
C ILE A 159 -18.68 11.69 -13.11
N PRO A 160 -19.83 12.08 -12.52
CA PRO A 160 -19.95 12.26 -11.08
C PRO A 160 -19.51 11.00 -10.32
N GLN A 161 -18.72 11.18 -9.27
CA GLN A 161 -18.26 10.09 -8.41
C GLN A 161 -19.03 10.18 -7.10
N THR A 162 -20.08 9.36 -6.95
CA THR A 162 -21.02 9.46 -5.83
C THR A 162 -20.84 8.35 -4.80
N GLY A 163 -19.91 7.43 -5.04
CA GLY A 163 -19.54 6.41 -4.08
C GLY A 163 -18.67 6.96 -2.95
N ARG A 164 -18.15 6.05 -2.14
CA ARG A 164 -17.31 6.35 -0.97
C ARG A 164 -16.05 5.49 -0.92
N VAL A 165 -15.21 5.75 0.08
CA VAL A 165 -14.13 4.84 0.47
C VAL A 165 -14.44 4.24 1.83
N VAL A 166 -14.19 2.95 1.98
CA VAL A 166 -14.26 2.24 3.26
C VAL A 166 -12.88 1.66 3.57
N LEU A 167 -12.28 2.10 4.67
CA LEU A 167 -11.12 1.46 5.27
C LEU A 167 -11.59 0.66 6.49
N GLU A 168 -11.27 -0.62 6.54
CA GLU A 168 -11.51 -1.46 7.71
C GLU A 168 -10.42 -1.26 8.78
N ASP A 169 -10.47 -2.05 9.85
CA ASP A 169 -9.61 -1.91 11.02
C ASP A 169 -8.13 -2.22 10.70
N ASP A 170 -7.21 -1.62 11.46
CA ASP A 170 -5.76 -1.87 11.38
C ASP A 170 -5.15 -1.58 10.00
N VAL A 171 -5.78 -0.72 9.19
CA VAL A 171 -5.25 -0.28 7.89
C VAL A 171 -4.20 0.82 8.09
N GLU A 172 -3.08 0.74 7.38
CA GLU A 172 -2.06 1.80 7.35
C GLU A 172 -1.85 2.33 5.93
N ILE A 173 -1.96 3.64 5.76
CA ILE A 173 -1.83 4.34 4.49
C ILE A 173 -0.68 5.35 4.56
N GLY A 174 0.32 5.16 3.71
CA GLY A 174 1.52 5.98 3.62
C GLY A 174 1.27 7.38 3.07
N ALA A 175 2.28 8.25 3.21
CA ALA A 175 2.18 9.66 2.89
C ALA A 175 2.03 9.91 1.39
N ASN A 176 1.26 10.95 1.05
CA ASN A 176 0.97 11.36 -0.33
C ASN A 176 0.30 10.25 -1.16
N THR A 177 -0.38 9.30 -0.52
CA THR A 177 -1.19 8.30 -1.19
C THR A 177 -2.57 8.88 -1.50
N ALA A 178 -3.15 8.46 -2.61
CA ALA A 178 -4.50 8.85 -3.02
C ALA A 178 -5.36 7.59 -3.20
N ILE A 179 -6.54 7.59 -2.59
CA ILE A 179 -7.54 6.53 -2.73
C ILE A 179 -8.83 7.16 -3.24
N ASP A 180 -9.18 6.83 -4.48
CA ASP A 180 -10.35 7.41 -5.11
C ASP A 180 -11.65 6.73 -4.64
N CYS A 181 -12.72 7.51 -4.48
CA CYS A 181 -14.05 6.97 -4.27
C CYS A 181 -14.55 6.28 -5.55
N ALA A 182 -15.44 5.30 -5.38
CA ALA A 182 -16.09 4.65 -6.50
C ALA A 182 -17.04 5.61 -7.24
N SER A 183 -17.26 5.36 -8.53
CA SER A 183 -18.33 6.06 -9.27
C SER A 183 -19.70 5.77 -8.69
N VAL A 184 -19.95 4.49 -8.38
CA VAL A 184 -21.09 3.96 -7.62
C VAL A 184 -20.58 2.88 -6.68
N GLY A 185 -21.15 2.80 -5.47
CA GLY A 185 -20.73 1.83 -4.46
C GLY A 185 -19.53 2.33 -3.66
N GLU A 186 -18.49 1.52 -3.54
CA GLU A 186 -17.35 1.82 -2.69
C GLU A 186 -16.02 1.32 -3.26
N THR A 187 -14.94 2.04 -2.94
CA THR A 187 -13.58 1.49 -2.92
C THR A 187 -13.34 0.97 -1.52
N ARG A 188 -12.86 -0.26 -1.37
CA ARG A 188 -12.69 -0.90 -0.05
C ARG A 188 -11.26 -1.37 0.19
N ILE A 189 -10.70 -0.98 1.32
CA ILE A 189 -9.41 -1.49 1.82
C ILE A 189 -9.71 -2.27 3.10
N LYS A 190 -9.42 -3.56 3.08
CA LYS A 190 -9.78 -4.47 4.16
C LYS A 190 -8.74 -4.53 5.27
N CYS A 191 -9.16 -5.17 6.36
CA CYS A 191 -8.44 -5.21 7.62
C CYS A 191 -6.96 -5.60 7.46
N GLY A 192 -6.07 -4.88 8.15
CA GLY A 192 -4.65 -5.19 8.21
C GLY A 192 -3.81 -4.80 6.98
N ALA A 193 -4.43 -4.35 5.89
CA ALA A 193 -3.69 -3.94 4.69
C ALA A 193 -2.73 -2.77 4.96
N LYS A 194 -1.52 -2.84 4.37
CA LYS A 194 -0.44 -1.85 4.53
C LYS A 194 -0.08 -1.28 3.16
N ILE A 195 -0.37 0.01 2.98
CA ILE A 195 -0.15 0.74 1.74
C ILE A 195 0.92 1.79 2.00
N ASP A 196 2.00 1.74 1.24
CA ASP A 196 3.15 2.62 1.38
C ASP A 196 2.89 4.00 0.74
N ASN A 197 3.90 4.85 0.74
CA ASN A 197 3.87 6.21 0.25
C ASN A 197 3.67 6.30 -1.27
N LEU A 198 3.05 7.38 -1.73
CA LEU A 198 2.87 7.69 -3.16
C LEU A 198 2.15 6.59 -3.95
N VAL A 199 1.24 5.86 -3.32
CA VAL A 199 0.40 4.85 -4.00
C VAL A 199 -0.84 5.53 -4.58
N GLN A 200 -1.28 5.07 -5.76
CA GLN A 200 -2.57 5.41 -6.31
C GLN A 200 -3.49 4.18 -6.27
N ILE A 201 -4.63 4.31 -5.59
CA ILE A 201 -5.72 3.34 -5.64
C ILE A 201 -6.87 3.97 -6.45
N GLY A 202 -7.13 3.44 -7.64
CA GLY A 202 -8.23 3.90 -8.49
C GLY A 202 -9.61 3.60 -7.92
N HIS A 203 -10.64 4.19 -8.54
CA HIS A 203 -12.03 4.04 -8.14
C HIS A 203 -12.51 2.59 -8.15
N SER A 204 -13.41 2.23 -7.23
CA SER A 204 -14.05 0.90 -7.17
C SER A 204 -13.07 -0.27 -6.99
N CYS A 205 -11.84 -0.01 -6.51
CA CYS A 205 -10.90 -1.07 -6.21
C CYS A 205 -11.25 -1.77 -4.89
N THR A 206 -10.87 -3.04 -4.78
CA THR A 206 -10.87 -3.77 -3.51
C THR A 206 -9.45 -4.23 -3.21
N VAL A 207 -8.99 -3.98 -1.99
CA VAL A 207 -7.74 -4.52 -1.45
C VAL A 207 -8.08 -5.39 -0.25
N ASP A 208 -7.87 -6.69 -0.36
CA ASP A 208 -8.20 -7.67 0.67
C ASP A 208 -7.19 -7.70 1.84
N GLU A 209 -7.49 -8.53 2.84
CA GLU A 209 -6.83 -8.53 4.13
C GLU A 209 -5.31 -8.77 4.04
N ASP A 210 -4.56 -8.06 4.88
CA ASP A 210 -3.10 -8.17 5.02
C ASP A 210 -2.30 -7.99 3.71
N ALA A 211 -2.87 -7.37 2.68
CA ALA A 211 -2.13 -7.03 1.47
C ALA A 211 -1.05 -5.97 1.77
N LEU A 212 0.13 -6.13 1.16
CA LEU A 212 1.26 -5.24 1.31
C LEU A 212 1.57 -4.56 -0.03
N ILE A 213 1.30 -3.25 -0.11
CA ILE A 213 1.44 -2.47 -1.33
C ILE A 213 2.57 -1.45 -1.16
N CYS A 214 3.70 -1.67 -1.81
CA CYS A 214 4.87 -0.82 -1.72
C CYS A 214 4.75 0.45 -2.59
N SER A 215 5.65 1.40 -2.31
CA SER A 215 5.59 2.76 -2.84
C SER A 215 5.44 2.84 -4.36
N GLN A 216 4.73 3.85 -4.83
CA GLN A 216 4.55 4.16 -6.26
C GLN A 216 3.83 3.06 -7.05
N THR A 217 3.16 2.13 -6.37
CA THR A 217 2.22 1.22 -7.02
C THR A 217 1.00 1.99 -7.50
N GLY A 218 0.50 1.65 -8.69
CA GLY A 218 -0.71 2.21 -9.26
C GLY A 218 -1.73 1.13 -9.60
N LEU A 219 -2.93 1.22 -9.01
CA LEU A 219 -4.07 0.39 -9.34
C LEU A 219 -5.05 1.17 -10.20
N ALA A 220 -5.31 0.71 -11.42
CA ALA A 220 -6.41 1.23 -12.21
C ALA A 220 -7.76 0.76 -11.64
N GLY A 221 -8.82 1.50 -11.98
CA GLY A 221 -10.15 1.32 -11.40
C GLY A 221 -10.70 -0.11 -11.54
N SER A 222 -11.56 -0.47 -10.59
CA SER A 222 -12.25 -1.76 -10.52
C SER A 222 -11.34 -2.99 -10.40
N SER A 223 -10.10 -2.81 -9.95
CA SER A 223 -9.17 -3.92 -9.70
C SER A 223 -9.40 -4.54 -8.32
N HIS A 224 -9.23 -5.86 -8.23
CA HIS A 224 -9.34 -6.65 -7.00
C HIS A 224 -7.98 -7.23 -6.62
N ILE A 225 -7.44 -6.82 -5.48
CA ILE A 225 -6.20 -7.33 -4.90
C ILE A 225 -6.57 -8.32 -3.80
N GLY A 226 -6.15 -9.57 -3.94
CA GLY A 226 -6.43 -10.66 -2.99
C GLY A 226 -5.65 -10.57 -1.68
N LYS A 227 -5.89 -11.55 -0.81
CA LYS A 227 -5.37 -11.59 0.57
C LYS A 227 -3.87 -11.81 0.58
N ARG A 228 -3.14 -11.13 1.49
CA ARG A 228 -1.68 -11.27 1.68
C ARG A 228 -0.86 -11.10 0.39
N VAL A 229 -1.42 -10.43 -0.61
CA VAL A 229 -0.71 -10.10 -1.84
C VAL A 229 0.41 -9.12 -1.53
N ILE A 230 1.56 -9.31 -2.17
CA ILE A 230 2.71 -8.39 -2.05
C ILE A 230 2.92 -7.72 -3.41
N LEU A 231 2.56 -6.44 -3.49
CA LEU A 231 2.89 -5.58 -4.63
C LEU A 231 4.15 -4.79 -4.26
N THR A 232 5.28 -5.15 -4.84
CA THR A 232 6.53 -4.42 -4.56
C THR A 232 6.62 -3.11 -5.35
N GLY A 233 7.68 -2.32 -5.13
CA GLY A 233 7.74 -0.94 -5.59
C GLY A 233 7.47 -0.76 -7.09
N GLN A 234 6.68 0.27 -7.42
CA GLN A 234 6.34 0.66 -8.80
C GLN A 234 5.61 -0.41 -9.62
N VAL A 235 4.85 -1.32 -8.99
CA VAL A 235 3.95 -2.22 -9.75
C VAL A 235 2.81 -1.42 -10.36
N GLY A 236 2.43 -1.75 -11.60
CA GLY A 236 1.26 -1.19 -12.27
C GLY A 236 0.24 -2.28 -12.58
N ILE A 237 -1.01 -2.08 -12.17
CA ILE A 237 -2.13 -3.00 -12.45
C ILE A 237 -3.11 -2.30 -13.39
N ALA A 238 -3.38 -2.91 -14.55
CA ALA A 238 -4.43 -2.44 -15.46
C ALA A 238 -5.84 -2.63 -14.87
N GLY A 239 -6.83 -1.93 -15.42
CA GLY A 239 -8.16 -1.87 -14.82
C GLY A 239 -8.92 -3.18 -14.93
N HIS A 240 -9.85 -3.42 -14.00
CA HIS A 240 -10.73 -4.59 -13.99
C HIS A 240 -10.01 -5.94 -13.83
N LEU A 241 -8.82 -5.96 -13.22
CA LEU A 241 -8.06 -7.18 -13.02
C LEU A 241 -8.25 -7.77 -11.62
N LYS A 242 -8.12 -9.09 -11.52
CA LYS A 242 -8.07 -9.83 -10.25
C LYS A 242 -6.67 -10.38 -10.01
N ILE A 243 -6.09 -10.03 -8.87
CA ILE A 243 -4.84 -10.58 -8.36
C ILE A 243 -5.18 -11.56 -7.25
N GLY A 244 -4.89 -12.84 -7.45
CA GLY A 244 -5.19 -13.91 -6.52
C GLY A 244 -4.39 -13.84 -5.21
N ASP A 245 -4.94 -14.43 -4.16
CA ASP A 245 -4.35 -14.49 -2.83
C ASP A 245 -2.89 -14.98 -2.85
N ASP A 246 -2.07 -14.46 -1.94
CA ASP A 246 -0.65 -14.83 -1.77
C ASP A 246 0.24 -14.59 -3.00
N ALA A 247 -0.25 -13.89 -4.03
CA ALA A 247 0.57 -13.52 -5.18
C ALA A 247 1.64 -12.49 -4.80
N VAL A 248 2.80 -12.56 -5.47
CA VAL A 248 3.92 -11.63 -5.27
C VAL A 248 4.31 -11.02 -6.61
N LEU A 249 4.15 -9.71 -6.73
CA LEU A 249 4.46 -8.97 -7.94
C LEU A 249 5.74 -8.16 -7.71
N THR A 250 6.82 -8.54 -8.40
CA THR A 250 8.14 -7.93 -8.19
C THR A 250 8.22 -6.54 -8.81
N ALA A 251 9.27 -5.79 -8.45
CA ALA A 251 9.29 -4.35 -8.68
C ALA A 251 9.17 -4.01 -10.17
N LYS A 252 8.47 -2.91 -10.48
CA LYS A 252 8.21 -2.43 -11.84
C LYS A 252 7.47 -3.42 -12.76
N SER A 253 6.78 -4.41 -12.21
CA SER A 253 5.94 -5.30 -13.03
C SER A 253 4.70 -4.56 -13.51
N GLY A 254 4.41 -4.65 -14.80
CA GLY A 254 3.16 -4.18 -15.41
C GLY A 254 2.23 -5.35 -15.69
N ILE A 255 1.08 -5.40 -15.04
CA ILE A 255 0.13 -6.51 -15.12
C ILE A 255 -1.07 -6.12 -15.98
N SER A 256 -1.33 -6.93 -16.99
CA SER A 256 -2.35 -6.71 -18.02
C SER A 256 -3.42 -7.81 -18.07
N HIS A 257 -3.38 -8.76 -17.15
CA HIS A 257 -4.29 -9.91 -17.06
C HIS A 257 -4.39 -10.38 -15.62
N ASP A 258 -5.42 -11.16 -15.32
CA ASP A 258 -5.61 -11.75 -14.00
C ASP A 258 -4.41 -12.63 -13.60
N VAL A 259 -4.10 -12.64 -12.31
CA VAL A 259 -3.00 -13.41 -11.73
C VAL A 259 -3.58 -14.46 -10.81
N GLU A 260 -3.24 -15.72 -11.05
CA GLU A 260 -3.65 -16.83 -10.20
C GLU A 260 -3.04 -16.73 -8.78
N PRO A 261 -3.71 -17.26 -7.74
CA PRO A 261 -3.18 -17.28 -6.38
C PRO A 261 -1.79 -17.92 -6.26
N GLY A 262 -0.97 -17.38 -5.35
CA GLY A 262 0.38 -17.87 -5.02
C GLY A 262 1.42 -17.67 -6.12
N LYS A 263 1.07 -17.02 -7.24
CA LYS A 263 2.02 -16.78 -8.34
C LYS A 263 2.99 -15.65 -8.00
N VAL A 264 4.24 -15.85 -8.42
CA VAL A 264 5.24 -14.80 -8.45
C VAL A 264 5.35 -14.27 -9.87
N MET A 265 5.07 -12.99 -10.07
CA MET A 265 5.10 -12.33 -11.37
C MET A 265 6.22 -11.30 -11.39
N SER A 266 6.94 -11.23 -12.52
CA SER A 266 8.07 -10.31 -12.69
C SER A 266 8.08 -9.62 -14.04
N GLY A 267 8.48 -8.35 -14.02
CA GLY A 267 8.94 -7.57 -15.17
C GLY A 267 10.42 -7.22 -15.07
N ILE A 268 10.88 -6.25 -15.86
CA ILE A 268 12.22 -5.62 -15.93
C ILE A 268 13.30 -6.24 -15.02
N PRO A 269 14.41 -6.72 -15.61
CA PRO A 269 15.70 -6.45 -15.00
C PRO A 269 16.43 -5.33 -15.76
N ALA A 270 17.17 -4.53 -15.00
CA ALA A 270 18.25 -3.74 -15.56
C ALA A 270 19.41 -4.71 -15.89
N PHE A 271 19.99 -4.55 -17.07
CA PHE A 271 21.23 -5.20 -17.49
C PHE A 271 22.06 -4.19 -18.29
N GLU A 272 23.29 -4.56 -18.65
CA GLU A 272 24.25 -3.64 -19.26
C GLU A 272 23.67 -2.93 -20.49
N ASN A 273 23.96 -1.63 -20.64
CA ASN A 273 23.26 -0.75 -21.58
C ASN A 273 23.34 -1.22 -23.03
N ARG A 274 24.52 -1.67 -23.48
CA ARG A 274 24.70 -2.14 -24.86
C ARG A 274 23.89 -3.40 -25.11
N ASP A 275 23.88 -4.33 -24.15
CA ASP A 275 23.07 -5.53 -24.24
C ASP A 275 21.57 -5.20 -24.20
N TRP A 276 21.15 -4.21 -23.41
CA TRP A 276 19.77 -3.74 -23.34
C TRP A 276 19.28 -3.17 -24.67
N LEU A 277 20.08 -2.30 -25.30
CA LEU A 277 19.75 -1.72 -26.61
C LEU A 277 19.61 -2.80 -27.69
N ARG A 278 20.52 -3.78 -27.69
CA ARG A 278 20.48 -4.92 -28.63
C ARG A 278 19.25 -5.79 -28.41
N SER A 279 18.97 -6.17 -27.17
CA SER A 279 17.80 -6.99 -26.82
C SER A 279 16.49 -6.30 -27.20
N THR A 280 16.38 -4.99 -26.94
CA THR A 280 15.18 -4.20 -27.26
C THR A 280 14.96 -4.08 -28.77
N ALA A 281 16.03 -3.92 -29.55
CA ALA A 281 15.94 -3.90 -31.02
C ALA A 281 15.49 -5.27 -31.58
N ALA A 282 15.99 -6.37 -31.01
CA ALA A 282 15.59 -7.73 -31.38
C ALA A 282 14.13 -8.01 -31.02
N PHE A 283 13.68 -7.55 -29.85
CA PHE A 283 12.31 -7.75 -29.37
C PHE A 283 11.25 -7.21 -30.37
N ARG A 284 11.51 -6.06 -31.00
CA ARG A 284 10.62 -5.50 -32.04
C ARG A 284 10.48 -6.40 -33.27
N LYS A 285 11.47 -7.24 -33.57
CA LYS A 285 11.49 -8.17 -34.71
C LYS A 285 11.09 -9.60 -34.32
N LEU A 286 10.71 -9.83 -33.07
CA LEU A 286 10.45 -11.18 -32.55
C LEU A 286 9.34 -11.90 -33.34
N GLY A 287 8.29 -11.17 -33.73
CA GLY A 287 7.22 -11.74 -34.57
C GLY A 287 7.69 -12.21 -35.94
N ASP A 288 8.59 -11.45 -36.59
CA ASP A 288 9.17 -11.85 -37.88
C ASP A 288 10.09 -13.07 -37.72
N LEU A 289 10.89 -13.12 -36.64
CA LEU A 289 11.73 -14.27 -36.33
C LEU A 289 10.91 -15.54 -36.12
N VAL A 290 9.80 -15.48 -35.38
CA VAL A 290 8.90 -16.62 -35.18
C VAL A 290 8.33 -17.11 -36.52
N ARG A 291 7.94 -16.20 -37.42
CA ARG A 291 7.47 -16.55 -38.77
C ARG A 291 8.57 -17.27 -39.56
N THR A 292 9.78 -16.70 -39.57
CA THR A 292 10.93 -17.31 -40.27
C THR A 292 11.26 -18.70 -39.75
N VAL A 293 11.25 -18.92 -38.43
CA VAL A 293 11.51 -20.25 -37.84
C VAL A 293 10.46 -21.27 -38.30
N ARG A 294 9.17 -20.91 -38.25
CA ARG A 294 8.09 -21.80 -38.72
C ARG A 294 8.21 -22.13 -40.21
N ASP A 295 8.62 -21.17 -41.04
CA ASP A 295 8.83 -21.39 -42.47
C ASP A 295 10.03 -22.32 -42.72
N ILE A 296 11.10 -22.20 -41.93
CA ILE A 296 12.25 -23.11 -41.98
C ILE A 296 11.85 -24.53 -41.56
N GLU A 297 11.13 -24.69 -40.44
CA GLU A 297 10.63 -25.99 -39.96
C GLU A 297 9.75 -26.67 -41.01
N ARG A 298 8.84 -25.92 -41.66
CA ARG A 298 7.99 -26.45 -42.72
C ARG A 298 8.80 -26.97 -43.90
N ARG A 299 9.83 -26.22 -44.35
CA ARG A 299 10.69 -26.63 -45.46
C ARG A 299 11.53 -27.87 -45.13
N LEU A 300 12.10 -27.94 -43.94
CA LEU A 300 12.84 -29.12 -43.46
C LEU A 300 11.94 -30.35 -43.42
N SER A 301 10.73 -30.22 -42.87
CA SER A 301 9.77 -31.33 -42.77
C SER A 301 9.36 -31.89 -44.13
N THR A 302 9.34 -31.06 -45.17
CA THR A 302 9.09 -31.51 -46.55
C THR A 302 10.30 -32.27 -47.10
N MET A 303 11.51 -31.77 -46.87
CA MET A 303 12.75 -32.38 -47.35
C MET A 303 13.07 -33.72 -46.68
N GLU A 304 12.65 -33.95 -45.44
CA GLU A 304 12.88 -35.21 -44.71
C GLU A 304 11.87 -36.32 -45.06
N LYS A 305 10.79 -35.98 -45.78
CA LYS A 305 9.78 -36.94 -46.25
C LYS A 305 10.08 -37.48 -47.65
N ASP A 306 10.98 -36.84 -48.38
CA ASP A 306 11.50 -37.24 -49.68
C ASP A 306 12.82 -38.03 -49.51
#